data_AF-A0A0C3N0F6-F1
#
_entry.id   AF-A0A0C3N0F6-F1
#
_cell.length_a   1.000
_cell.length_b   1.000
_cell.length_c   1.000
_cell.angle_alpha   90.00
_cell.angle_beta   90.00
_cell.angle_gamma   90.00
#
_symmetry.space_group_name_H-M   'P 1'
#
loop_
_entity.id
_entity.type
_entity.pdbx_description
1 polymer ?
#
loop_
_entity_poly.entity_id
_entity_poly.type
_entity_poly.pdbx_seq_one_letter_code
_entity_poly.pdbx_strand_id
1 'polypeptide(L)' 'INSNSIFLPLTLQTLDDRWSFNVEVLLDSGASGCYIGEGYVRTKLINTQSLLRAVPVYNADGSSNDAGPV' A
#
# COMPACT_ATOMS: atom_id res chain seq x y z
N ILE A 1 6.25 -24.20 6.51
CA ILE A 1 6.78 -23.42 5.37
C ILE A 1 7.25 -22.12 5.98
N ASN A 2 8.56 -21.90 6.09
CA ASN A 2 9.09 -20.68 6.70
C ASN A 2 8.85 -19.53 5.72
N SER A 3 7.98 -18.58 6.09
CA SER A 3 7.84 -17.34 5.35
C SER A 3 9.10 -16.52 5.54
N ASN A 4 9.97 -16.49 4.52
CA ASN A 4 11.17 -15.66 4.46
C ASN A 4 10.81 -14.21 4.09
N SER A 5 9.72 -13.68 4.64
CA SER A 5 9.29 -12.32 4.42
C SER A 5 10.00 -11.40 5.41
N ILE A 6 10.56 -10.32 4.90
CA ILE A 6 11.19 -9.29 5.72
C ILE A 6 10.15 -8.22 5.99
N PHE A 7 9.87 -7.98 7.26
CA PHE A 7 9.07 -6.85 7.71
C PHE A 7 9.99 -5.80 8.33
N LEU A 8 9.74 -4.54 8.00
CA LEU A 8 10.50 -3.41 8.51
C LEU A 8 9.58 -2.44 9.25
N PRO A 9 9.98 -1.94 10.43
CA PRO A 9 9.28 -0.88 11.11
C PRO A 9 9.52 0.43 10.37
N LEU A 10 8.45 1.09 9.93
CA LEU A 10 8.50 2.42 9.34
C LEU A 10 7.55 3.37 10.06
N THR A 11 7.85 4.66 9.97
CA THR A 11 6.92 5.73 10.31
C THR A 11 6.36 6.29 9.02
N LEU A 12 5.04 6.24 8.88
CA LEU A 12 4.33 6.96 7.83
C LEU A 12 3.88 8.30 8.37
N GLN A 13 3.93 9.32 7.51
CA GLN A 13 3.37 10.64 7.78
C GLN A 13 2.43 11.01 6.64
N THR A 14 1.18 11.31 6.98
CA THR A 14 0.18 11.81 6.02
C THR A 14 0.55 13.21 5.54
N LEU A 15 0.15 13.56 4.32
CA LEU A 15 0.55 14.81 3.69
C LEU A 15 -0.31 16.01 4.11
N ASP A 16 -1.56 15.75 4.45
CA ASP A 16 -2.59 16.76 4.69
C ASP A 16 -2.61 17.26 6.13
N ASP A 17 -2.67 16.35 7.11
CA ASP A 17 -2.74 16.70 8.53
C ASP A 17 -1.43 16.40 9.30
N ARG A 18 -0.41 15.89 8.59
CA ARG A 18 0.92 15.53 9.13
C ARG A 18 0.86 14.48 10.24
N TRP A 19 -0.25 13.77 10.37
CA TRP A 19 -0.40 12.67 11.30
C TRP A 19 0.65 11.59 11.00
N SER A 20 1.42 11.24 12.04
CA SER A 20 2.49 10.26 11.95
C SER A 20 2.16 9.03 12.77
N PHE A 21 2.38 7.84 12.21
CA PHE A 21 2.13 6.58 12.89
C PHE A 21 3.11 5.50 12.43
N ASN A 22 3.39 4.56 13.33
CA ASN A 22 4.28 3.44 13.06
C ASN A 22 3.51 2.27 12.44
N VAL A 23 4.16 1.58 11.51
CA VAL A 23 3.62 0.42 10.81
C VAL A 23 4.74 -0.56 10.48
N GLU A 24 4.44 -1.85 10.57
CA GLU A 24 5.27 -2.92 10.01
C GLU A 24 4.91 -3.08 8.54
N VAL A 25 5.87 -2.89 7.64
CA VAL A 25 5.66 -3.03 6.19
C VAL A 25 6.41 -4.23 5.64
N LEU A 26 5.89 -4.83 4.57
CA LEU A 26 6.58 -5.87 3.82
C LEU A 26 7.64 -5.24 2.91
N LEU A 27 8.89 -5.69 3.01
CA LEU A 27 9.92 -5.40 2.00
C LEU A 27 9.76 -6.38 0.83
N ASP A 28 9.19 -5.91 -0.27
CA ASP A 28 8.88 -6.72 -1.45
C ASP A 28 9.68 -6.27 -2.67
N SER A 29 10.69 -7.06 -3.07
CA SER A 29 11.47 -6.80 -4.29
C SER A 29 10.68 -7.06 -5.58
N GLY A 30 9.53 -7.74 -5.51
CA GLY A 30 8.62 -7.95 -6.63
C GLY A 30 7.67 -6.77 -6.89
N ALA A 31 7.56 -5.85 -5.93
CA ALA A 31 6.72 -4.66 -6.06
C ALA A 31 7.45 -3.54 -6.82
N SER A 32 6.79 -2.94 -7.80
CA SER A 32 7.37 -1.83 -8.58
C SER A 32 7.34 -0.47 -7.85
N GLY A 33 6.70 -0.42 -6.68
CA GLY A 33 6.53 0.80 -5.90
C GLY A 33 6.02 0.48 -4.49
N CYS A 34 5.63 1.53 -3.76
CA CYS A 34 5.03 1.39 -2.45
C CYS A 34 3.50 1.31 -2.58
N TYR A 35 2.90 0.34 -1.91
CA TYR A 35 1.46 0.11 -1.92
C TYR A 35 0.93 0.05 -0.49
N ILE A 36 -0.28 0.56 -0.28
CA ILE A 36 -1.00 0.45 0.98
C ILE A 36 -2.41 -0.09 0.69
N GLY A 37 -2.85 -1.09 1.45
CA GLY A 37 -4.13 -1.74 1.22
C GLY A 37 -5.31 -0.83 1.59
N GLU A 38 -6.35 -0.82 0.76
CA GLU A 38 -7.56 0.01 0.95
C GLU A 38 -8.23 -0.24 2.31
N GLY A 39 -8.35 -1.51 2.72
CA GLY A 39 -8.92 -1.87 4.03
C GLY A 39 -8.13 -1.31 5.21
N TYR A 40 -6.80 -1.23 5.08
CA TYR A 40 -5.94 -0.61 6.09
C TYR A 40 -6.13 0.91 6.13
N VAL A 41 -6.17 1.56 4.96
CA VAL A 41 -6.46 3.00 4.82
C VAL A 41 -7.78 3.36 5.48
N ARG A 42 -8.85 2.59 5.20
CA ARG A 42 -10.17 2.77 5.81
C ARG A 42 -10.16 2.58 7.33
N THR A 43 -9.51 1.52 7.80
CA THR A 43 -9.45 1.20 9.24
C THR A 43 -8.66 2.25 10.05
N LYS A 44 -7.65 2.86 9.43
CA LYS A 44 -6.85 3.93 10.04
C LYS A 44 -7.42 5.33 9.81
N LEU A 45 -8.54 5.46 9.11
CA LEU A 45 -9.16 6.74 8.77
C LEU A 45 -8.18 7.69 8.06
N ILE A 46 -7.30 7.15 7.21
CA ILE A 46 -6.36 7.96 6.43
C ILE A 46 -7.16 8.69 5.36
N ASN A 47 -6.98 10.01 5.28
CA ASN A 47 -7.65 10.84 4.28
C ASN A 47 -7.15 10.48 2.88
N THR A 48 -8.08 10.32 1.95
CA THR A 48 -7.78 10.01 0.54
C THR A 48 -8.47 11.00 -0.39
N GLN A 49 -7.89 11.20 -1.56
CA GLN A 49 -8.49 11.98 -2.64
C GLN A 49 -8.64 11.05 -3.85
N SER A 50 -9.86 10.94 -4.38
CA SER A 50 -10.08 10.17 -5.60
C SER A 50 -9.36 10.81 -6.78
N LEU A 51 -8.67 9.97 -7.55
CA LEU A 51 -8.02 10.39 -8.78
C LEU A 51 -9.05 10.51 -9.91
N LEU A 52 -8.82 11.44 -10.85
CA LEU A 52 -9.62 11.57 -12.07
C LEU A 52 -9.59 10.30 -12.94
N ARG A 53 -8.52 9.51 -12.82
CA ARG A 53 -8.33 8.23 -13.48
C ARG A 53 -7.64 7.29 -12.49
N ALA A 54 -8.18 6.09 -12.34
CA ALA A 54 -7.60 5.06 -11.51
C ALA A 54 -6.19 4.67 -12.00
N VAL A 55 -5.31 4.35 -11.07
CA VAL A 55 -3.97 3.84 -11.35
C VAL A 55 -4.10 2.37 -11.75
N PRO A 56 -3.70 1.97 -12.97
CA PRO A 56 -3.70 0.58 -13.35
C PRO A 56 -2.65 -0.17 -12.52
N VAL A 57 -3.09 -1.21 -11.81
CA VAL A 57 -2.23 -2.10 -11.02
C VAL A 57 -2.32 -3.50 -11.62
N TYR A 58 -1.14 -4.08 -11.86
CA TYR A 58 -0.99 -5.43 -12.40
C TYR A 58 -0.20 -6.29 -11.43
N ASN A 59 -0.52 -7.58 -11.41
CA ASN A 59 0.27 -8.58 -10.71
C ASN A 59 1.62 -8.78 -11.42
N ALA A 60 2.56 -9.46 -10.76
CA ALA A 60 3.89 -9.73 -11.32
C ALA A 60 3.86 -10.54 -12.64
N ASP A 61 2.81 -11.31 -12.88
CA ASP A 61 2.58 -12.07 -14.12
C ASP A 61 1.92 -11.25 -15.24
N GLY A 62 1.62 -9.97 -14.99
CA GLY A 62 0.98 -9.04 -15.93
C GLY A 62 -0.54 -9.12 -15.98
N SER A 63 -1.18 -10.00 -15.20
CA SER A 63 -2.64 -10.01 -15.05
C SER A 63 -3.13 -8.76 -14.30
N SER A 64 -4.39 -8.36 -14.50
CA SER A 64 -5.00 -7.29 -13.71
C SER A 64 -5.05 -7.69 -12.24
N ASN A 65 -4.75 -6.74 -11.35
CA ASN A 65 -4.96 -6.95 -9.93
C ASN A 65 -6.46 -7.09 -9.63
N ASP A 66 -6.84 -8.15 -8.91
CA ASP A 66 -8.23 -8.45 -8.53
C ASP A 66 -8.84 -7.39 -7.60
N ALA A 67 -7.99 -6.67 -6.85
CA ALA A 67 -8.42 -5.52 -6.05
C ALA A 67 -8.74 -4.27 -6.91
N GLY A 68 -8.66 -4.40 -8.23
CA GLY A 68 -8.97 -3.36 -9.20
C GLY A 68 -7.86 -2.32 -9.38
N PRO A 69 -7.98 -1.47 -10.41
CA PRO A 69 -7.24 -0.22 -10.44
C PRO A 69 -7.75 0.71 -9.31
N VAL A 70 -6.84 1.41 -8.63
CA VAL A 70 -7.11 2.24 -7.42
C VAL A 70 -7.15 3.72 -7.75
#